data_AF-A0A9E3F3N0-F1
#
_entry.id   AF-A0A9E3F3N0-F1
#
_cell.length_a   1.000
_cell.length_b   1.000
_cell.length_c   1.000
_cell.angle_alpha   90.00
_cell.angle_beta   90.00
_cell.angle_gamma   90.00
#
_symmetry.space_group_name_H-M   'P 1'
#
loop_
_entity.id
_entity.type
_entity.pdbx_description
1 polymer ?
#
loop_
_entity_poly.entity_id
_entity_poly.type
_entity_poly.pdbx_seq_one_letter_code
_entity_poly.pdbx_strand_id
1 'polypeptide(L)'
;HGVETLAALLAFPGVPAVTLCHSWIGWADAPVPFPRVLRYVAVDHTCRDRLRFEHGIPDERIRVVLNSVDLARFRPRPPLPARPKRALVFSNAAAPGQAHLPAIQEACAAAGIEVETVGASAGRSLASPEEALGEYDLVFAKARAALEAMSVGAAVVLCDAVGAGPLVTTANLDALRRINFGMRALTHPVTPEFLAGEIARYDAADAAAVSRAVRATAGADAMVDELCALYEEVVDEHAAAGPDDLRAEQRAAAAYLQALSPRLLQRDLLASGFQALLRRPILGRIVRHAAAASRRSWVAKLLRMEALD
;
A
#
# COMPACT_ATOMS: atom_id res chain seq x y z
N HIS A 1 -2.61 13.02 -0.01
CA HIS A 1 -4.03 12.94 0.35
C HIS A 1 -4.47 14.12 1.21
N GLY A 2 -3.73 14.48 2.26
CA GLY A 2 -4.19 15.55 3.15
C GLY A 2 -4.24 16.95 2.53
N VAL A 3 -3.27 17.32 1.70
CA VAL A 3 -3.26 18.64 1.01
C VAL A 3 -4.45 18.76 0.06
N GLU A 4 -4.73 17.70 -0.70
CA GLU A 4 -5.83 17.65 -1.65
C GLU A 4 -7.19 17.72 -0.93
N THR A 5 -7.30 17.04 0.23
CA THR A 5 -8.52 17.09 1.07
C THR A 5 -8.76 18.50 1.59
N LEU A 6 -7.74 19.15 2.17
CA LEU A 6 -7.90 20.51 2.69
C LEU A 6 -8.25 21.50 1.57
N ALA A 7 -7.60 21.38 0.40
CA ALA A 7 -7.89 22.23 -0.74
C ALA A 7 -9.35 22.09 -1.19
N ALA A 8 -9.88 20.86 -1.26
CA ALA A 8 -11.29 20.62 -1.57
C ALA A 8 -12.22 21.22 -0.52
N LEU A 9 -11.94 21.00 0.78
CA LEU A 9 -12.73 21.55 1.88
C LEU A 9 -12.80 23.09 1.86
N LEU A 10 -11.72 23.76 1.47
CA LEU A 10 -11.69 25.22 1.35
C LEU A 10 -12.38 25.74 0.08
N ALA A 11 -12.33 24.97 -1.02
CA ALA A 11 -12.98 25.32 -2.28
C ALA A 11 -14.50 25.10 -2.26
N PHE A 12 -15.00 24.19 -1.42
CA PHE A 12 -16.40 23.82 -1.32
C PHE A 12 -16.94 23.99 0.11
N PRO A 13 -17.36 25.21 0.51
CA PRO A 13 -17.97 25.46 1.81
C PRO A 13 -19.27 24.68 2.01
N GLY A 14 -19.58 24.28 3.25
CA GLY A 14 -20.80 23.52 3.57
C GLY A 14 -20.82 22.08 3.07
N VAL A 15 -19.66 21.55 2.64
CA VAL A 15 -19.52 20.16 2.18
C VAL A 15 -18.68 19.37 3.20
N PRO A 16 -19.23 18.31 3.80
CA PRO A 16 -18.49 17.46 4.70
C PRO A 16 -17.50 16.58 3.92
N ALA A 17 -16.52 16.03 4.63
CA ALA A 17 -15.52 15.16 4.04
C ALA A 17 -15.31 13.89 4.87
N VAL A 18 -14.84 12.87 4.17
CA VAL A 18 -14.13 11.75 4.78
C VAL A 18 -12.67 11.79 4.34
N THR A 19 -11.79 11.16 5.11
CA THR A 19 -10.39 10.97 4.69
C THR A 19 -10.01 9.51 4.79
N LEU A 20 -9.15 9.04 3.88
CA LEU A 20 -8.64 7.67 3.89
C LEU A 20 -7.19 7.65 4.37
N CYS A 21 -6.88 6.71 5.26
CA CYS A 21 -5.54 6.40 5.73
C CYS A 21 -5.10 5.06 5.11
N HIS A 22 -4.24 5.13 4.09
CA HIS A 22 -3.77 3.95 3.36
C HIS A 22 -2.46 3.36 3.89
N SER A 23 -1.75 4.11 4.73
CA SER A 23 -0.44 3.74 5.22
C SER A 23 -0.32 4.02 6.70
N TRP A 24 0.30 3.06 7.40
CA TRP A 24 0.68 3.19 8.80
C TRP A 24 1.97 4.01 8.99
N ILE A 25 2.64 4.42 7.91
CA ILE A 25 3.82 5.30 7.93
C ILE A 25 3.69 6.46 6.96
N GLY A 26 4.55 7.44 7.17
CA GLY A 26 4.72 8.54 6.23
C GLY A 26 3.66 9.60 6.42
N TRP A 27 4.05 10.83 6.13
CA TRP A 27 3.22 11.99 6.40
C TRP A 27 2.09 12.20 5.40
N ALA A 28 2.22 11.64 4.18
CA ALA A 28 1.26 11.83 3.11
C ALA A 28 -0.13 11.23 3.43
N ASP A 29 -0.14 10.20 4.29
CA ASP A 29 -1.30 9.50 4.85
C ASP A 29 -1.66 9.93 6.28
N ALA A 30 -1.01 10.99 6.80
CA ALA A 30 -1.44 11.58 8.07
C ALA A 30 -2.84 12.19 7.91
N PRO A 31 -3.72 12.07 8.91
CA PRO A 31 -5.08 12.58 8.84
C PRO A 31 -5.09 14.11 8.76
N VAL A 32 -6.17 14.66 8.21
CA VAL A 32 -6.46 16.10 8.22
C VAL A 32 -7.43 16.38 9.37
N PRO A 33 -6.97 16.92 10.50
CA PRO A 33 -7.86 17.34 11.58
C PRO A 33 -8.58 18.61 11.16
N PHE A 34 -9.81 18.48 10.66
CA PHE A 34 -10.62 19.59 10.20
C PHE A 34 -12.09 19.39 10.63
N PRO A 35 -12.82 20.45 11.05
CA PRO A 35 -14.17 20.31 11.60
C PRO A 35 -15.14 19.50 10.72
N ARG A 36 -15.15 19.78 9.42
CA ARG A 36 -15.99 19.08 8.43
C ARG A 36 -15.51 17.69 8.02
N VAL A 37 -14.36 17.20 8.52
CA VAL A 37 -13.93 15.81 8.26
C VAL A 37 -14.61 14.89 9.28
N LEU A 38 -15.81 14.39 9.00
CA LEU A 38 -16.61 13.68 10.00
C LEU A 38 -16.18 12.24 10.22
N ARG A 39 -15.53 11.62 9.21
CA ARG A 39 -15.02 10.25 9.30
C ARG A 39 -13.59 10.10 8.77
N TYR A 40 -12.83 9.25 9.44
CA TYR A 40 -11.48 8.83 9.06
C TYR A 40 -11.51 7.33 8.76
N VAL A 41 -11.33 6.98 7.50
CA VAL A 41 -11.39 5.61 6.99
C VAL A 41 -10.01 4.99 7.02
N ALA A 42 -9.83 3.93 7.79
CA ALA A 42 -8.62 3.11 7.80
C ALA A 42 -8.81 1.89 6.89
N VAL A 43 -7.80 1.58 6.07
CA VAL A 43 -7.87 0.39 5.18
C VAL A 43 -7.55 -0.93 5.86
N ASP A 44 -7.12 -0.87 7.12
CA ASP A 44 -6.84 -2.01 7.99
C ASP A 44 -6.76 -1.57 9.46
N HIS A 45 -6.64 -2.55 10.37
CA HIS A 45 -6.52 -2.28 11.79
C HIS A 45 -5.18 -1.62 12.19
N THR A 46 -4.13 -1.73 11.37
CA THR A 46 -2.86 -1.04 11.63
C THR A 46 -3.01 0.46 11.40
N CYS A 47 -3.70 0.85 10.33
CA CYS A 47 -4.04 2.23 10.03
C CYS A 47 -5.06 2.80 11.03
N ARG A 48 -6.01 1.98 11.51
CA ARG A 48 -6.90 2.38 12.61
C ARG A 48 -6.10 2.69 13.88
N ASP A 49 -5.18 1.80 14.27
CA ASP A 49 -4.34 2.02 15.45
C ASP A 49 -3.51 3.30 15.31
N ARG A 50 -3.00 3.59 14.12
CA ARG A 50 -2.33 4.87 13.82
C ARG A 50 -3.25 6.07 14.06
N LEU A 51 -4.43 6.08 13.44
CA LEU A 51 -5.39 7.18 13.60
C LEU A 51 -5.76 7.40 15.08
N ARG A 52 -5.98 6.31 15.82
CA ARG A 52 -6.38 6.37 17.23
C ARG A 52 -5.24 6.79 18.15
N PHE A 53 -4.10 6.10 18.09
CA PHE A 53 -3.04 6.24 19.09
C PHE A 53 -1.99 7.30 18.73
N GLU A 54 -1.65 7.47 17.45
CA GLU A 54 -0.68 8.51 17.02
C GLU A 54 -1.37 9.87 16.86
N HIS A 55 -2.60 9.89 16.33
CA HIS A 55 -3.30 11.13 15.97
C HIS A 55 -4.47 11.48 16.90
N GLY A 56 -4.79 10.64 17.88
CA GLY A 56 -5.82 10.93 18.88
C GLY A 56 -7.22 11.07 18.31
N ILE A 57 -7.51 10.48 17.14
CA ILE A 57 -8.83 10.52 16.54
C ILE A 57 -9.78 9.64 17.38
N PRO A 58 -10.95 10.15 17.80
CA PRO A 58 -11.94 9.36 18.55
C PRO A 58 -12.43 8.15 17.76
N ASP A 59 -12.68 7.03 18.44
CA ASP A 59 -12.98 5.75 17.77
C ASP A 59 -14.30 5.81 16.99
N GLU A 60 -15.27 6.59 17.49
CA GLU A 60 -16.55 6.86 16.84
C GLU A 60 -16.40 7.60 15.49
N ARG A 61 -15.27 8.27 15.26
CA ARG A 61 -14.94 8.92 13.99
C ARG A 61 -14.07 8.06 13.07
N ILE A 62 -13.67 6.86 13.52
CA ILE A 62 -12.85 5.95 12.72
C ILE A 62 -13.73 4.83 12.16
N ARG A 63 -13.70 4.67 10.83
CA ARG A 63 -14.30 3.52 10.14
C ARG A 63 -13.19 2.64 9.57
N VAL A 64 -13.30 1.32 9.69
CA VAL A 64 -12.38 0.39 9.01
C VAL A 64 -13.07 -0.16 7.78
N VAL A 65 -12.57 0.18 6.60
CA VAL A 65 -13.03 -0.36 5.31
C VAL A 65 -11.87 -1.10 4.67
N LEU A 66 -11.90 -2.43 4.70
CA LEU A 66 -10.76 -3.23 4.26
C LEU A 66 -10.56 -3.15 2.75
N ASN A 67 -9.29 -3.13 2.30
CA ASN A 67 -8.98 -3.16 0.86
C ASN A 67 -9.65 -4.33 0.16
N SER A 68 -10.09 -4.12 -1.08
CA SER A 68 -10.80 -5.11 -1.90
C SER A 68 -10.01 -5.50 -3.15
N VAL A 69 -10.58 -6.44 -3.91
CA VAL A 69 -10.13 -6.88 -5.23
C VAL A 69 -11.27 -6.79 -6.22
N ASP A 70 -10.96 -6.36 -7.44
CA ASP A 70 -11.85 -6.47 -8.58
C ASP A 70 -11.96 -7.94 -9.02
N LEU A 71 -12.98 -8.64 -8.52
CA LEU A 71 -13.16 -10.06 -8.76
C LEU A 71 -13.59 -10.40 -10.19
N ALA A 72 -14.00 -9.41 -10.99
CA ALA A 72 -14.31 -9.56 -12.40
C ALA A 72 -13.03 -9.61 -13.25
N ARG A 73 -12.02 -8.83 -12.86
CA ARG A 73 -10.67 -8.86 -13.46
C ARG A 73 -9.85 -10.04 -12.97
N PHE A 74 -9.73 -10.22 -11.65
CA PHE A 74 -8.93 -11.29 -11.05
C PHE A 74 -9.73 -12.59 -11.01
N ARG A 75 -9.70 -13.35 -12.11
CA ARG A 75 -10.46 -14.59 -12.26
C ARG A 75 -9.75 -15.80 -11.64
N PRO A 76 -10.49 -16.80 -11.16
CA PRO A 76 -9.89 -18.01 -10.60
C PRO A 76 -9.04 -18.77 -11.63
N ARG A 77 -7.89 -19.29 -11.17
CA ARG A 77 -7.04 -20.22 -11.93
C ARG A 77 -7.56 -21.68 -11.83
N PRO A 78 -7.08 -22.60 -12.69
CA PRO A 78 -7.28 -24.03 -12.50
C PRO A 78 -6.68 -24.55 -11.18
N PRO A 79 -7.09 -25.74 -10.69
CA PRO A 79 -6.58 -26.29 -9.44
C PRO A 79 -5.06 -26.32 -9.35
N LEU A 80 -4.55 -26.01 -8.15
CA LEU A 80 -3.13 -26.08 -7.81
C LEU A 80 -2.59 -27.52 -7.89
N PRO A 81 -1.34 -27.71 -8.34
CA PRO A 81 -0.70 -29.02 -8.31
C PRO A 81 -0.44 -29.47 -6.86
N ALA A 82 -0.27 -30.77 -6.64
CA ALA A 82 0.06 -31.33 -5.32
C ALA A 82 1.37 -30.80 -4.72
N ARG A 83 2.30 -30.34 -5.57
CA ARG A 83 3.53 -29.63 -5.18
C ARG A 83 3.70 -28.40 -6.08
N PRO A 84 4.05 -27.23 -5.52
CA PRO A 84 4.25 -26.03 -6.30
C PRO A 84 5.47 -26.20 -7.23
N LYS A 85 5.41 -25.66 -8.44
CA LYS A 85 6.50 -25.70 -9.42
C LYS A 85 6.97 -24.32 -9.83
N ARG A 86 6.06 -23.34 -9.88
CA ARG A 86 6.35 -21.97 -10.25
C ARG A 86 5.97 -21.01 -9.13
N ALA A 87 6.89 -20.13 -8.79
CA ALA A 87 6.71 -19.09 -7.80
C ALA A 87 6.96 -17.68 -8.38
N LEU A 88 6.25 -16.71 -7.83
CA LEU A 88 6.42 -15.30 -8.16
C LEU A 88 6.74 -14.49 -6.90
N VAL A 89 7.80 -13.69 -6.96
CA VAL A 89 7.97 -12.55 -6.03
C VAL A 89 7.24 -11.35 -6.63
N PHE A 90 6.15 -10.93 -6.00
CA PHE A 90 5.31 -9.83 -6.47
C PHE A 90 5.38 -8.64 -5.49
N SER A 91 6.40 -7.81 -5.67
CA SER A 91 6.66 -6.65 -4.80
C SER A 91 7.29 -5.49 -5.55
N ASN A 92 6.75 -4.28 -5.37
CA ASN A 92 7.37 -3.06 -5.91
C ASN A 92 8.74 -2.75 -5.31
N ALA A 93 9.06 -3.31 -4.14
CA ALA A 93 10.35 -3.17 -3.47
C ALA A 93 11.38 -4.24 -3.90
N ALA A 94 11.02 -5.14 -4.83
CA ALA A 94 11.90 -6.19 -5.35
C ALA A 94 13.03 -5.63 -6.25
N ALA A 95 13.96 -4.86 -5.70
CA ALA A 95 15.13 -4.37 -6.42
C ALA A 95 16.27 -5.41 -6.38
N PRO A 96 17.12 -5.50 -7.43
CA PRO A 96 18.39 -6.23 -7.34
C PRO A 96 19.21 -5.77 -6.13
N GLY A 97 19.74 -6.72 -5.35
CA GLY A 97 20.53 -6.45 -4.14
C GLY A 97 19.73 -6.34 -2.84
N GLN A 98 18.41 -6.51 -2.88
CA GLN A 98 17.59 -6.61 -1.66
C GLN A 98 17.70 -8.01 -1.05
N ALA A 99 17.94 -8.09 0.26
CA ALA A 99 18.23 -9.33 0.98
C ALA A 99 17.12 -10.39 0.90
N HIS A 100 15.86 -9.97 0.67
CA HIS A 100 14.74 -10.91 0.56
C HIS A 100 14.76 -11.75 -0.72
N LEU A 101 15.33 -11.25 -1.83
CA LEU A 101 15.33 -11.99 -3.10
C LEU A 101 16.24 -13.23 -3.06
N PRO A 102 17.52 -13.14 -2.64
CA PRO A 102 18.37 -14.32 -2.53
C PRO A 102 17.78 -15.39 -1.60
N ALA A 103 17.20 -14.98 -0.47
CA ALA A 103 16.61 -15.92 0.48
C ALA A 103 15.40 -16.67 -0.11
N ILE A 104 14.52 -15.98 -0.85
CA ILE A 104 13.40 -16.61 -1.55
C ILE A 104 13.91 -17.58 -2.62
N GLN A 105 14.90 -17.14 -3.42
CA GLN A 105 15.48 -17.97 -4.48
C GLN A 105 16.13 -19.24 -3.92
N GLU A 106 16.87 -19.14 -2.83
CA GLU A 106 17.51 -20.28 -2.16
C GLU A 106 16.48 -21.27 -1.60
N ALA A 107 15.47 -20.77 -0.88
CA ALA A 107 14.40 -21.61 -0.34
C ALA A 107 13.60 -22.33 -1.44
N CYS A 108 13.30 -21.63 -2.54
CA CYS A 108 12.59 -22.21 -3.67
C CYS A 108 13.46 -23.22 -4.44
N ALA A 109 14.75 -22.92 -4.65
CA ALA A 109 15.69 -23.83 -5.30
C ALA A 109 15.82 -25.15 -4.52
N ALA A 110 15.89 -25.08 -3.18
CA ALA A 110 15.91 -26.26 -2.32
C ALA A 110 14.63 -27.11 -2.42
N ALA A 111 13.49 -26.48 -2.73
CA ALA A 111 12.21 -27.14 -2.95
C ALA A 111 11.96 -27.55 -4.42
N GLY A 112 12.87 -27.25 -5.35
CA GLY A 112 12.72 -27.51 -6.78
C GLY A 112 11.67 -26.63 -7.47
N ILE A 113 11.48 -25.40 -6.98
CA ILE A 113 10.50 -24.42 -7.48
C ILE A 113 11.23 -23.34 -8.29
N GLU A 114 10.75 -23.08 -9.50
CA GLU A 114 11.22 -21.98 -10.35
C GLU A 114 10.68 -20.64 -9.83
N VAL A 115 11.53 -19.62 -9.71
CA VAL A 115 11.14 -18.29 -9.19
C VAL A 115 11.31 -17.21 -10.24
N GLU A 116 10.25 -16.46 -10.47
CA GLU A 116 10.28 -15.20 -11.19
C GLU A 116 10.11 -14.01 -10.23
N THR A 117 10.64 -12.84 -10.60
CA THR A 117 10.49 -11.61 -9.81
C THR A 117 9.87 -10.51 -10.65
N VAL A 118 8.84 -9.88 -10.10
CA VAL A 118 8.12 -8.74 -10.69
C VAL A 118 8.00 -7.62 -9.65
N GLY A 119 8.29 -6.41 -10.08
CA GLY A 119 8.21 -5.22 -9.25
C GLY A 119 8.73 -3.98 -9.98
N ALA A 120 8.19 -2.80 -9.62
CA ALA A 120 8.71 -1.53 -10.12
C ALA A 120 10.24 -1.40 -9.97
N SER A 121 10.79 -1.87 -8.84
CA SER A 121 12.24 -1.83 -8.60
C SER A 121 13.02 -2.98 -9.26
N ALA A 122 12.34 -4.03 -9.73
CA ALA A 122 12.95 -5.15 -10.46
C ALA A 122 13.20 -4.81 -11.94
N GLY A 123 12.71 -3.66 -12.42
CA GLY A 123 12.72 -3.31 -13.84
C GLY A 123 11.69 -4.07 -14.69
N ARG A 124 10.91 -4.97 -14.08
CA ARG A 124 9.83 -5.73 -14.70
C ARG A 124 8.52 -5.45 -13.96
N SER A 125 7.64 -4.67 -14.58
CA SER A 125 6.26 -4.49 -14.11
C SER A 125 5.32 -5.34 -14.95
N LEU A 126 4.35 -6.00 -14.31
CA LEU A 126 3.22 -6.58 -15.03
C LEU A 126 2.22 -5.46 -15.34
N ALA A 127 1.86 -5.31 -16.62
CA ALA A 127 0.82 -4.37 -17.03
C ALA A 127 -0.59 -4.87 -16.66
N SER A 128 -0.78 -6.20 -16.73
CA SER A 128 -2.03 -6.90 -16.45
C SER A 128 -1.77 -8.02 -15.42
N PRO A 129 -1.56 -7.70 -14.13
CA PRO A 129 -1.35 -8.73 -13.09
C PRO A 129 -2.50 -9.74 -13.00
N GLU A 130 -3.73 -9.34 -13.35
CA GLU A 130 -4.91 -10.19 -13.38
C GLU A 130 -4.83 -11.34 -14.40
N GLU A 131 -4.02 -11.20 -15.44
CA GLU A 131 -3.79 -12.25 -16.45
C GLU A 131 -2.63 -13.17 -16.05
N ALA A 132 -1.62 -12.63 -15.38
CA ALA A 132 -0.37 -13.34 -15.09
C ALA A 132 -0.38 -14.13 -13.77
N LEU A 133 -1.07 -13.64 -12.73
CA LEU A 133 -1.03 -14.28 -11.40
C LEU A 133 -1.53 -15.73 -11.42
N GLY A 134 -2.43 -16.08 -12.35
CA GLY A 134 -2.95 -17.44 -12.48
C GLY A 134 -1.91 -18.47 -12.94
N GLU A 135 -0.77 -18.03 -13.45
CA GLU A 135 0.30 -18.92 -13.93
C GLU A 135 1.21 -19.47 -12.83
N TYR A 136 1.12 -18.91 -11.62
CA TYR A 136 1.99 -19.25 -10.49
C TYR A 136 1.25 -20.08 -9.46
N ASP A 137 1.97 -21.03 -8.85
CA ASP A 137 1.44 -21.88 -7.80
C ASP A 137 1.61 -21.25 -6.42
N LEU A 138 2.74 -20.54 -6.24
CA LEU A 138 3.15 -19.88 -5.01
C LEU A 138 3.50 -18.42 -5.27
N VAL A 139 3.05 -17.50 -4.44
CA VAL A 139 3.36 -16.07 -4.57
C VAL A 139 3.91 -15.54 -3.25
N PHE A 140 5.05 -14.87 -3.32
CA PHE A 140 5.61 -14.08 -2.23
C PHE A 140 5.16 -12.63 -2.40
N ALA A 141 4.28 -12.18 -1.51
CA ALA A 141 3.68 -10.84 -1.60
C ALA A 141 3.23 -10.33 -0.23
N LYS A 142 2.77 -9.08 -0.18
CA LYS A 142 2.09 -8.51 0.99
C LYS A 142 0.96 -7.59 0.55
N ALA A 143 0.14 -7.15 1.50
CA ALA A 143 -0.90 -6.14 1.25
C ALA A 143 -1.87 -6.55 0.13
N ARG A 144 -2.25 -5.59 -0.71
CA ARG A 144 -3.14 -5.79 -1.84
C ARG A 144 -2.61 -6.85 -2.83
N ALA A 145 -1.30 -6.92 -3.07
CA ALA A 145 -0.71 -7.91 -3.97
C ALA A 145 -0.94 -9.35 -3.49
N ALA A 146 -0.85 -9.58 -2.17
CA ALA A 146 -1.20 -10.87 -1.55
C ALA A 146 -2.68 -11.18 -1.73
N LEU A 147 -3.56 -10.20 -1.49
CA LEU A 147 -5.01 -10.35 -1.64
C LEU A 147 -5.41 -10.68 -3.08
N GLU A 148 -4.82 -10.01 -4.07
CA GLU A 148 -5.00 -10.26 -5.50
C GLU A 148 -4.56 -11.70 -5.87
N ALA A 149 -3.37 -12.13 -5.43
CA ALA A 149 -2.88 -13.49 -5.69
C ALA A 149 -3.76 -14.58 -5.08
N MET A 150 -4.21 -14.41 -3.83
CA MET A 150 -5.15 -15.34 -3.18
C MET A 150 -6.51 -15.38 -3.90
N SER A 151 -7.01 -14.24 -4.38
CA SER A 151 -8.30 -14.17 -5.08
C SER A 151 -8.33 -14.94 -6.40
N VAL A 152 -7.17 -15.09 -7.04
CA VAL A 152 -6.95 -15.91 -8.24
C VAL A 152 -6.80 -17.38 -7.86
N GLY A 153 -6.24 -17.67 -6.68
CA GLY A 153 -6.10 -19.03 -6.15
C GLY A 153 -4.68 -19.56 -6.10
N ALA A 154 -3.68 -18.68 -6.11
CA ALA A 154 -2.31 -19.04 -5.77
C ALA A 154 -2.15 -19.19 -4.25
N ALA A 155 -1.26 -20.08 -3.80
CA ALA A 155 -0.81 -20.10 -2.42
C ALA A 155 0.06 -18.86 -2.17
N VAL A 156 -0.04 -18.24 -0.98
CA VAL A 156 0.67 -16.98 -0.69
C VAL A 156 1.49 -17.07 0.58
N VAL A 157 2.79 -16.83 0.49
CA VAL A 157 3.67 -16.60 1.64
C VAL A 157 3.88 -15.11 1.80
N LEU A 158 3.61 -14.57 2.98
CA LEU A 158 3.79 -13.14 3.23
C LEU A 158 5.29 -12.82 3.32
N CYS A 159 5.80 -12.02 2.38
CA CYS A 159 7.21 -11.65 2.38
C CYS A 159 7.44 -10.36 1.58
N ASP A 160 8.32 -9.50 2.08
CA ASP A 160 8.87 -8.35 1.35
C ASP A 160 10.24 -7.94 1.94
N ALA A 161 10.86 -6.89 1.41
CA ALA A 161 12.16 -6.37 1.85
C ALA A 161 12.30 -6.10 3.35
N VAL A 162 11.17 -5.88 4.02
CA VAL A 162 11.09 -5.50 5.43
C VAL A 162 10.99 -6.69 6.39
N GLY A 163 10.71 -7.89 5.89
CA GLY A 163 10.46 -9.06 6.72
C GLY A 163 9.66 -10.16 6.02
N ALA A 164 9.60 -11.30 6.70
CA ALA A 164 8.81 -12.46 6.32
C ALA A 164 7.70 -12.72 7.34
N GLY A 165 6.60 -13.27 6.86
CA GLY A 165 5.43 -13.71 7.60
C GLY A 165 4.99 -15.10 7.12
N PRO A 166 3.88 -15.62 7.66
CA PRO A 166 3.48 -16.99 7.39
C PRO A 166 2.94 -17.18 5.97
N LEU A 167 2.88 -18.44 5.54
CA LEU A 167 1.93 -18.92 4.54
C LEU A 167 0.51 -18.57 4.99
N VAL A 168 -0.26 -17.93 4.12
CA VAL A 168 -1.68 -17.68 4.37
C VAL A 168 -2.43 -18.98 4.20
N THR A 169 -3.17 -19.35 5.25
CA THR A 169 -3.99 -20.57 5.32
C THR A 169 -5.37 -20.23 5.85
N THR A 170 -6.33 -21.12 5.70
CA THR A 170 -7.68 -20.90 6.28
C THR A 170 -7.63 -20.63 7.78
N ALA A 171 -6.67 -21.22 8.50
CA ALA A 171 -6.51 -21.07 9.95
C ALA A 171 -6.05 -19.66 10.39
N ASN A 172 -5.35 -18.91 9.54
CA ASN A 172 -4.83 -17.59 9.88
C ASN A 172 -5.42 -16.44 9.03
N LEU A 173 -6.29 -16.77 8.06
CA LEU A 173 -6.84 -15.83 7.09
C LEU A 173 -7.51 -14.62 7.77
N ASP A 174 -8.43 -14.84 8.71
CA ASP A 174 -9.18 -13.75 9.36
C ASP A 174 -8.27 -12.79 10.15
N ALA A 175 -7.27 -13.34 10.84
CA ALA A 175 -6.31 -12.56 11.60
C ALA A 175 -5.44 -11.70 10.69
N LEU A 176 -4.93 -12.29 9.60
CA LEU A 176 -4.10 -11.58 8.62
C LEU A 176 -4.91 -10.57 7.80
N ARG A 177 -6.17 -10.88 7.49
CA ARG A 177 -7.08 -10.00 6.75
C ARG A 177 -7.33 -8.68 7.47
N ARG A 178 -7.48 -8.71 8.80
CA ARG A 178 -7.64 -7.50 9.63
C ARG A 178 -6.46 -6.53 9.55
N ILE A 179 -5.26 -7.06 9.33
CA ILE A 179 -4.04 -6.27 9.15
C ILE A 179 -3.61 -6.22 7.67
N ASN A 180 -4.56 -6.48 6.76
CA ASN A 180 -4.42 -6.41 5.32
C ASN A 180 -3.22 -7.20 4.79
N PHE A 181 -2.82 -8.30 5.44
CA PHE A 181 -1.64 -9.07 5.03
C PHE A 181 -0.38 -8.18 4.93
N GLY A 182 -0.37 -7.10 5.71
CA GLY A 182 0.55 -5.99 5.57
C GLY A 182 1.79 -6.15 6.43
N MET A 183 2.46 -5.03 6.64
CA MET A 183 3.75 -4.97 7.34
C MET A 183 3.72 -5.58 8.75
N ARG A 184 2.60 -5.44 9.46
CA ARG A 184 2.44 -5.98 10.81
C ARG A 184 2.43 -7.52 10.86
N ALA A 185 2.22 -8.18 9.72
CA ALA A 185 2.31 -9.64 9.60
C ALA A 185 3.75 -10.12 9.35
N LEU A 186 4.68 -9.23 9.00
CA LEU A 186 6.06 -9.55 8.62
C LEU A 186 6.97 -9.49 9.85
N THR A 187 6.77 -10.40 10.79
CA THR A 187 7.41 -10.40 12.11
C THR A 187 8.73 -11.17 12.19
N HIS A 188 9.15 -11.82 11.09
CA HIS A 188 10.36 -12.62 11.04
C HIS A 188 11.42 -12.01 10.12
N PRO A 189 12.72 -12.19 10.41
CA PRO A 189 13.78 -11.93 9.44
C PRO A 189 13.56 -12.77 8.18
N VAL A 190 13.97 -12.22 7.03
CA VAL A 190 13.89 -12.99 5.78
C VAL A 190 15.11 -13.91 5.69
N THR A 191 14.92 -15.20 5.97
CA THR A 191 15.97 -16.22 5.85
C THR A 191 15.49 -17.41 5.00
N PRO A 192 16.39 -18.11 4.28
CA PRO A 192 16.03 -19.29 3.51
C PRO A 192 15.32 -20.37 4.36
N GLU A 193 15.75 -20.57 5.61
CA GLU A 193 15.22 -21.61 6.50
C GLU A 193 13.78 -21.32 6.90
N PHE A 194 13.48 -20.07 7.27
CA PHE A 194 12.12 -19.66 7.61
C PHE A 194 11.19 -19.83 6.40
N LEU A 195 11.62 -19.34 5.23
CA LEU A 195 10.84 -19.43 4.00
C LEU A 195 10.65 -20.88 3.55
N ALA A 196 11.67 -21.74 3.66
CA ALA A 196 11.55 -23.17 3.37
C ALA A 196 10.55 -23.86 4.30
N GLY A 197 10.51 -23.48 5.58
CA GLY A 197 9.49 -23.94 6.53
C GLY A 197 8.07 -23.58 6.10
N GLU A 198 7.85 -22.34 5.65
CA GLU A 198 6.53 -21.91 5.16
C GLU A 198 6.16 -22.53 3.80
N ILE A 199 7.12 -22.74 2.90
CA ILE A 199 6.92 -23.48 1.64
C ILE A 199 6.51 -24.94 1.93
N ALA A 200 7.14 -25.60 2.91
CA ALA A 200 6.85 -26.98 3.26
C ALA A 200 5.42 -27.18 3.80
N ARG A 201 4.77 -26.12 4.27
CA ARG A 201 3.38 -26.12 4.75
C ARG A 201 2.33 -25.98 3.63
N TYR A 202 2.78 -25.84 2.38
CA TYR A 202 1.91 -25.71 1.22
C TYR A 202 0.88 -26.85 1.17
N ASP A 203 -0.39 -26.48 0.99
CA ASP A 203 -1.50 -27.37 0.73
C ASP A 203 -2.39 -26.77 -0.37
N ALA A 204 -2.51 -27.48 -1.49
CA ALA A 204 -3.30 -27.05 -2.64
C ALA A 204 -4.81 -26.91 -2.32
N ALA A 205 -5.35 -27.77 -1.46
CA ALA A 205 -6.75 -27.73 -1.07
C ALA A 205 -7.04 -26.57 -0.13
N ASP A 206 -6.13 -26.29 0.81
CA ASP A 206 -6.25 -25.14 1.71
C ASP A 206 -6.12 -23.82 0.94
N ALA A 207 -5.15 -23.69 0.03
CA ALA A 207 -5.01 -22.50 -0.82
C ALA A 207 -6.28 -22.25 -1.67
N ALA A 208 -6.91 -23.32 -2.18
CA ALA A 208 -8.20 -23.21 -2.86
C ALA A 208 -9.33 -22.76 -1.92
N ALA A 209 -9.32 -23.19 -0.65
CA ALA A 209 -10.27 -22.74 0.36
C ALA A 209 -10.06 -21.27 0.76
N VAL A 210 -8.80 -20.83 0.93
CA VAL A 210 -8.43 -19.42 1.11
C VAL A 210 -8.95 -18.58 -0.05
N SER A 211 -8.77 -19.04 -1.29
CA SER A 211 -9.26 -18.33 -2.46
C SER A 211 -10.78 -18.13 -2.43
N ARG A 212 -11.54 -19.21 -2.14
CA ARG A 212 -13.00 -19.12 -2.00
C ARG A 212 -13.42 -18.13 -0.90
N ALA A 213 -12.75 -18.16 0.25
CA ALA A 213 -13.04 -17.26 1.37
C ALA A 213 -12.72 -15.79 1.06
N VAL A 214 -11.57 -15.53 0.40
CA VAL A 214 -11.20 -14.18 -0.07
C VAL A 214 -12.22 -13.66 -1.08
N ARG A 215 -12.60 -14.47 -2.07
CA ARG A 215 -13.59 -14.06 -3.07
C ARG A 215 -14.97 -13.80 -2.46
N ALA A 216 -15.34 -14.51 -1.40
CA ALA A 216 -16.61 -14.29 -0.71
C ALA A 216 -16.68 -12.97 0.08
N THR A 217 -15.54 -12.41 0.48
CA THR A 217 -15.50 -11.30 1.46
C THR A 217 -14.71 -10.07 1.02
N ALA A 218 -13.93 -10.15 -0.06
CA ALA A 218 -13.02 -9.08 -0.48
C ALA A 218 -13.35 -8.49 -1.86
N GLY A 219 -14.58 -8.65 -2.36
CA GLY A 219 -15.02 -8.03 -3.61
C GLY A 219 -15.12 -6.52 -3.53
N ALA A 220 -14.73 -5.83 -4.62
CA ALA A 220 -14.78 -4.38 -4.70
C ALA A 220 -16.19 -3.80 -4.58
N ASP A 221 -17.21 -4.49 -5.10
CA ASP A 221 -18.60 -4.01 -5.08
C ASP A 221 -19.08 -3.76 -3.64
N ALA A 222 -18.89 -4.72 -2.74
CA ALA A 222 -19.28 -4.58 -1.34
C ALA A 222 -18.53 -3.43 -0.61
N MET A 223 -17.25 -3.22 -0.95
CA MET A 223 -16.48 -2.09 -0.42
C MET A 223 -17.01 -0.75 -0.94
N VAL A 224 -17.42 -0.69 -2.21
CA VAL A 224 -18.02 0.51 -2.80
C VAL A 224 -19.35 0.81 -2.13
N ASP A 225 -20.20 -0.20 -1.94
CA ASP A 225 -21.48 -0.04 -1.22
C ASP A 225 -21.27 0.49 0.21
N GLU A 226 -20.27 -0.03 0.94
CA GLU A 226 -19.92 0.45 2.28
C GLU A 226 -19.45 1.92 2.27
N LEU A 227 -18.64 2.31 1.27
CA LEU A 227 -18.19 3.70 1.13
C LEU A 227 -19.33 4.64 0.75
N CYS A 228 -20.23 4.22 -0.13
CA CYS A 228 -21.42 5.00 -0.51
C CYS A 228 -22.33 5.22 0.70
N ALA A 229 -22.63 4.17 1.47
CA ALA A 229 -23.41 4.28 2.70
C ALA A 229 -22.74 5.20 3.74
N LEU A 230 -21.41 5.12 3.87
CA LEU A 230 -20.66 6.03 4.74
C LEU A 230 -20.76 7.49 4.28
N TYR A 231 -20.77 7.75 2.97
CA TYR A 231 -20.93 9.11 2.46
C TYR A 231 -22.30 9.67 2.75
N GLU A 232 -23.36 8.86 2.60
CA GLU A 232 -24.73 9.24 2.97
C GLU A 232 -24.83 9.54 4.48
N GLU A 233 -24.30 8.67 5.34
CA GLU A 233 -24.24 8.89 6.80
C GLU A 233 -23.58 10.23 7.16
N VAL A 234 -22.45 10.55 6.51
CA VAL A 234 -21.69 11.78 6.76
C VAL A 234 -22.42 13.01 6.26
N VAL A 235 -23.11 12.92 5.12
CA VAL A 235 -23.93 14.02 4.59
C VAL A 235 -25.11 14.30 5.52
N ASP A 236 -25.80 13.26 6.00
CA ASP A 236 -26.94 13.39 6.90
C ASP A 236 -26.52 13.93 8.28
N GLU A 237 -25.43 13.42 8.85
CA GLU A 237 -24.85 13.94 10.11
C GLU A 237 -24.52 15.43 10.00
N HIS A 238 -23.89 15.82 8.88
CA HIS A 238 -23.53 17.21 8.64
C HIS A 238 -24.76 18.12 8.54
N ALA A 239 -25.77 17.70 7.78
CA ALA A 239 -27.01 18.45 7.63
C ALA A 239 -27.74 18.65 8.97
N ALA A 240 -27.64 17.69 9.89
CA ALA A 240 -28.23 17.77 11.21
C ALA A 240 -27.44 18.63 12.21
N ALA A 241 -26.12 18.80 12.02
CA ALA A 241 -25.23 19.48 12.96
C ALA A 241 -25.37 21.02 12.99
N GLY A 242 -26.07 21.61 12.00
CA GLY A 242 -26.25 23.06 11.88
C GLY A 242 -25.12 23.74 11.09
N PRO A 243 -25.00 25.09 11.15
CA PRO A 243 -24.05 25.83 10.33
C PRO A 243 -22.60 25.58 10.75
N ASP A 244 -21.70 25.60 9.76
CA ASP A 244 -20.25 25.47 9.95
C ASP A 244 -19.65 26.53 10.89
N ASP A 245 -18.76 26.10 11.79
CA ASP A 245 -17.90 27.02 12.55
C ASP A 245 -16.71 27.47 11.69
N LEU A 246 -16.94 28.52 10.92
CA LEU A 246 -15.92 29.13 10.05
C LEU A 246 -14.63 29.53 10.80
N ARG A 247 -14.72 29.88 12.10
CA ARG A 247 -13.53 30.23 12.88
C ARG A 247 -12.74 28.98 13.25
N ALA A 248 -13.41 27.88 13.60
CA ALA A 248 -12.74 26.61 13.83
C ALA A 248 -12.06 26.09 12.55
N GLU A 249 -12.70 26.26 11.40
CA GLU A 249 -12.13 25.88 10.11
C GLU A 249 -10.90 26.69 9.75
N GLN A 250 -10.94 28.01 9.90
CA GLN A 250 -9.78 28.88 9.69
C GLN A 250 -8.61 28.47 10.58
N ARG A 251 -8.87 28.19 11.87
CA ARG A 251 -7.85 27.69 12.81
C ARG A 251 -7.28 26.34 12.36
N ALA A 252 -8.14 25.41 11.94
CA ALA A 252 -7.72 24.09 11.49
C ALA A 252 -6.88 24.16 10.21
N ALA A 253 -7.27 24.99 9.23
CA ALA A 253 -6.51 25.23 8.02
C ALA A 253 -5.14 25.85 8.33
N ALA A 254 -5.08 26.87 9.19
CA ALA A 254 -3.83 27.49 9.61
C ALA A 254 -2.91 26.49 10.34
N ALA A 255 -3.45 25.69 11.25
CA ALA A 255 -2.69 24.65 11.96
C ALA A 255 -2.13 23.60 11.00
N TYR A 256 -2.92 23.17 10.01
CA TYR A 256 -2.47 22.21 8.99
C TYR A 256 -1.35 22.79 8.13
N LEU A 257 -1.47 24.03 7.65
CA LEU A 257 -0.42 24.73 6.89
C LEU A 257 0.86 24.89 7.71
N GLN A 258 0.74 25.22 9.00
CA GLN A 258 1.89 25.30 9.90
C GLN A 258 2.59 23.94 10.05
N ALA A 259 1.81 22.85 10.20
CA ALA A 259 2.36 21.50 10.28
C ALA A 259 3.05 21.05 8.97
N LEU A 260 2.67 21.61 7.83
CA LEU A 260 3.34 21.38 6.54
C LEU A 260 4.62 22.20 6.35
N SER A 261 4.76 23.34 7.03
CA SER A 261 5.88 24.28 6.83
C SER A 261 7.27 23.62 6.88
N PRO A 262 7.60 22.74 7.86
CA PRO A 262 8.90 22.07 7.87
C PRO A 262 9.18 21.24 6.62
N ARG A 263 8.14 20.67 6.00
CA ARG A 263 8.26 19.82 4.80
C ARG A 263 8.49 20.66 3.55
N LEU A 264 7.87 21.84 3.47
CA LEU A 264 8.12 22.79 2.39
C LEU A 264 9.57 23.27 2.45
N LEU A 265 10.05 23.65 3.65
CA LEU A 265 11.44 24.05 3.87
C LEU A 265 12.43 22.92 3.54
N GLN A 266 12.17 21.69 3.99
CA GLN A 266 13.00 20.54 3.64
C GLN A 266 13.07 20.32 2.14
N ARG A 267 11.96 20.46 1.41
CA ARG A 267 11.93 20.33 -0.04
C ARG A 267 12.81 21.39 -0.70
N ASP A 268 12.72 22.63 -0.26
CA ASP A 268 13.48 23.75 -0.85
C ASP A 268 14.98 23.63 -0.53
N LEU A 269 15.34 23.18 0.67
CA LEU A 269 16.73 22.84 1.03
C LEU A 269 17.28 21.68 0.19
N LEU A 270 16.51 20.60 0.01
CA LEU A 270 16.90 19.47 -0.83
C LEU A 270 17.05 19.88 -2.30
N ALA A 271 16.12 20.70 -2.82
CA ALA A 271 16.21 21.24 -4.17
C ALA A 271 17.45 22.12 -4.34
N SER A 272 17.71 23.01 -3.38
CA SER A 272 18.88 23.90 -3.38
C SER A 272 20.20 23.12 -3.29
N GLY A 273 20.27 22.11 -2.41
CA GLY A 273 21.42 21.22 -2.30
C GLY A 273 21.65 20.39 -3.56
N PHE A 274 20.58 19.90 -4.19
CA PHE A 274 20.64 19.19 -5.46
C PHE A 274 21.12 20.10 -6.60
N GLN A 275 20.60 21.33 -6.69
CA GLN A 275 21.07 22.33 -7.66
C GLN A 275 22.55 22.68 -7.45
N ALA A 276 22.99 22.88 -6.21
CA ALA A 276 24.39 23.12 -5.90
C ALA A 276 25.29 21.95 -6.32
N LEU A 277 24.80 20.71 -6.19
CA LEU A 277 25.49 19.50 -6.65
C LEU A 277 25.60 19.45 -8.18
N LEU A 278 24.52 19.79 -8.90
CA LEU A 278 24.48 19.84 -10.37
C LEU A 278 25.42 20.90 -10.96
N ARG A 279 25.65 22.01 -10.23
CA ARG A 279 26.60 23.06 -10.62
C ARG A 279 28.07 22.66 -10.46
N ARG A 280 28.38 21.54 -9.77
CA ARG A 280 29.78 21.06 -9.65
C ARG A 280 30.24 20.41 -10.97
N PRO A 281 31.45 20.70 -11.48
CA PRO A 281 31.86 20.29 -12.84
C PRO A 281 31.89 18.77 -13.06
N ILE A 282 32.44 18.03 -12.10
CA ILE A 282 32.61 16.58 -12.18
C ILE A 282 31.36 15.87 -11.66
N LEU A 283 30.96 16.17 -10.42
CA LEU A 283 29.77 15.56 -9.80
C LEU A 283 28.48 15.88 -10.56
N GLY A 284 28.29 17.10 -11.04
CA GLY A 284 27.10 17.49 -11.77
C GLY A 284 26.97 16.81 -13.13
N ARG A 285 28.08 16.50 -13.82
CA ARG A 285 28.06 15.67 -15.03
C ARG A 285 27.65 14.23 -14.72
N ILE A 286 28.20 13.64 -13.66
CA ILE A 286 27.85 12.28 -13.21
C ILE A 286 26.37 12.20 -12.82
N VAL A 287 25.87 13.16 -12.04
CA VAL A 287 24.47 13.21 -11.60
C VAL A 287 23.52 13.44 -12.79
N ARG A 288 23.83 14.34 -13.73
CA ARG A 288 23.02 14.51 -14.95
C ARG A 288 22.98 13.25 -15.81
N HIS A 289 24.09 12.54 -15.94
CA HIS A 289 24.15 11.29 -16.70
C HIS A 289 23.34 10.16 -16.03
N ALA A 290 23.46 10.02 -14.70
CA ALA A 290 22.68 9.07 -13.91
C ALA A 290 21.18 9.41 -13.90
N ALA A 291 20.84 10.70 -13.89
CA ALA A 291 19.47 11.20 -13.92
C ALA A 291 18.81 10.99 -15.28
N ALA A 292 19.53 11.21 -16.40
CA ALA A 292 19.05 10.92 -17.74
C ALA A 292 18.80 9.42 -17.99
N ALA A 293 19.54 8.55 -17.30
CA ALA A 293 19.31 7.10 -17.30
C ALA A 293 18.15 6.65 -16.39
N SER A 294 17.66 7.52 -15.48
CA SER A 294 16.61 7.20 -14.52
C SER A 294 15.23 7.52 -15.08
N ARG A 295 14.39 6.51 -15.29
CA ARG A 295 12.98 6.66 -15.71
C ARG A 295 12.05 7.20 -14.60
N ARG A 296 12.58 7.69 -13.47
CA ARG A 296 11.77 8.15 -12.32
C ARG A 296 11.31 9.60 -12.51
N SER A 297 10.00 9.83 -12.43
CA SER A 297 9.34 11.11 -12.73
C SER A 297 9.82 12.30 -11.89
N TRP A 298 10.28 12.08 -10.65
CA TRP A 298 10.69 13.16 -9.74
C TRP A 298 12.07 13.75 -10.06
N VAL A 299 13.03 12.92 -10.51
CA VAL A 299 14.37 13.39 -10.93
C VAL A 299 14.25 14.22 -12.21
N ALA A 300 13.44 13.77 -13.17
CA ALA A 300 13.14 14.52 -14.37
C ALA A 300 12.41 15.86 -14.06
N LYS A 301 11.52 15.89 -13.05
CA LYS A 301 10.88 17.14 -12.58
C LYS A 301 11.88 18.10 -11.96
N LEU A 302 12.80 17.63 -11.12
CA LEU A 302 13.87 18.45 -10.52
C LEU A 302 14.84 19.02 -11.57
N LEU A 303 15.14 18.25 -12.62
CA LEU A 303 15.94 18.73 -13.75
C LEU A 303 15.19 19.76 -14.60
N ARG A 304 13.86 19.65 -14.77
CA ARG A 304 13.06 20.64 -15.53
C ARG A 304 12.84 21.96 -14.79
N MET A 305 12.96 21.98 -13.47
CA MET A 305 12.97 23.23 -12.69
C MET A 305 14.19 24.11 -13.00
N GLU A 306 15.22 23.58 -13.66
CA GLU A 306 16.38 24.33 -14.17
C GLU A 306 16.00 25.29 -15.33
N ALA A 307 14.80 25.16 -15.92
CA ALA A 307 14.38 25.91 -17.11
C ALA A 307 13.37 27.05 -16.84
N LEU A 308 13.09 27.35 -15.57
CA LEU A 308 12.13 28.39 -15.16
C LEU A 308 12.76 29.56 -14.37
N ASP A 309 14.09 29.58 -14.25
CA ASP A 309 14.89 30.75 -13.88
C ASP A 309 15.68 31.23 -15.11
#